data_AF-A0A524KIL4-F1
#
_entry.id   AF-A0A524KIL4-F1
#
_cell.length_a   1.000
_cell.length_b   1.000
_cell.length_c   1.000
_cell.angle_alpha   90.00
_cell.angle_beta   90.00
_cell.angle_gamma   90.00
#
_symmetry.space_group_name_H-M   'P 1'
#
loop_
_entity.id
_entity.type
_entity.pdbx_description
1 polymer ?
#
loop_
_entity_poly.entity_id
_entity_poly.type
_entity_poly.pdbx_seq_one_letter_code
_entity_poly.pdbx_strand_id
1 'polypeptide(L)'
;YVPIGPGGAANPNGSLLDVAGLTNRRGNVLAMMPHPERAAQLRHVPEDLPHAWGRARLAAAGNFQILEAPGPGAFLLRRLVEMC
;
A
#
# COMPACT_ATOMS: atom_id res chain seq x y z
N TYR A 1 23.38 12.69 4.65
CA TYR A 1 22.81 12.61 3.29
C TYR A 1 23.02 11.18 2.83
N VAL A 2 21.99 10.33 2.85
CA VAL A 2 22.12 8.93 2.38
C VAL A 2 22.07 8.98 0.85
N PRO A 3 23.07 8.46 0.13
CA PRO A 3 23.12 8.56 -1.32
C PRO A 3 22.02 7.67 -1.92
N ILE A 4 21.17 8.30 -2.73
CA ILE A 4 20.19 7.63 -3.59
C ILE A 4 20.93 6.82 -4.67
N GLY A 5 21.02 5.50 -4.48
CA GLY A 5 21.54 4.57 -5.49
C GLY A 5 20.61 4.47 -6.71
N PRO A 6 21.08 3.89 -7.83
CA PRO A 6 20.28 3.73 -9.04
C PRO A 6 19.26 2.60 -8.81
N GLY A 7 18.07 3.00 -8.38
CA GLY A 7 16.95 2.16 -7.99
C GLY A 7 16.12 2.99 -7.02
N GLY A 8 15.00 3.53 -7.51
CA GLY A 8 14.22 4.59 -6.86
C GLY A 8 14.16 4.44 -5.33
N ALA A 9 14.43 5.54 -4.63
CA ALA A 9 14.64 5.55 -3.18
C ALA A 9 13.57 4.72 -2.47
N ALA A 10 13.97 3.59 -1.85
CA ALA A 10 13.10 2.75 -1.04
C ALA A 10 12.34 3.58 0.03
N ASN A 11 12.94 4.71 0.41
CA ASN A 11 12.37 5.75 1.23
C ASN A 11 12.18 7.05 0.41
N PRO A 12 10.98 7.30 -0.12
CA PRO A 12 10.72 8.44 -1.02
C PRO A 12 10.65 9.79 -0.30
N ASN A 13 10.51 9.81 1.04
CA ASN A 13 10.37 11.04 1.83
C ASN A 13 11.60 11.34 2.70
N GLY A 14 12.60 10.46 2.73
CA GLY A 14 13.83 10.63 3.49
C GLY A 14 13.63 10.58 5.02
N SER A 15 12.50 10.03 5.50
CA SER A 15 12.24 9.91 6.94
C SER A 15 13.30 9.06 7.63
N LEU A 16 13.71 9.47 8.84
CA LEU A 16 14.68 8.71 9.63
C LEU A 16 14.14 7.30 9.92
N LEU A 17 15.03 6.29 9.86
CA LEU A 17 14.68 4.86 10.03
C LEU A 17 13.63 4.35 9.03
N ASP A 18 13.44 5.02 7.89
CA ASP A 18 12.44 4.67 6.87
C ASP A 18 10.99 4.63 7.42
N VAL A 19 10.72 5.39 8.49
CA VAL A 19 9.40 5.41 9.14
C VAL A 19 8.36 6.04 8.24
N ALA A 20 7.26 5.32 8.02
CA ALA A 20 6.13 5.75 7.17
C ALA A 20 4.79 5.84 7.92
N GLY A 21 4.76 5.51 9.22
CA GLY A 21 3.58 5.63 10.07
C GLY A 21 3.89 5.51 11.56
N LEU A 22 3.00 6.04 12.38
CA LEU A 22 3.10 6.11 13.84
C LEU A 22 1.75 5.82 14.49
N THR A 23 1.78 5.23 15.68
CA THR A 23 0.60 5.07 16.53
C THR A 23 0.79 5.73 17.88
N ASN A 24 -0.30 6.10 18.56
CA ASN A 24 -0.22 6.55 19.95
C ASN A 24 0.15 5.37 20.88
N ARG A 25 0.55 5.65 22.13
CA ARG A 25 0.94 4.58 23.10
C ARG A 25 -0.15 3.54 23.35
N ARG A 26 -1.43 3.91 23.17
CA ARG A 26 -2.59 3.02 23.34
C ARG A 26 -2.87 2.17 22.10
N GLY A 27 -2.21 2.42 20.98
CA GLY A 27 -2.38 1.67 19.73
C GLY A 27 -3.66 2.00 18.95
N ASN A 28 -4.46 2.96 19.38
CA ASN A 28 -5.81 3.21 18.83
C ASN A 28 -5.93 4.48 17.97
N VAL A 29 -4.81 5.16 17.70
CA VAL A 29 -4.73 6.28 16.75
C VAL A 29 -3.55 6.03 15.84
N LEU A 30 -3.80 5.88 14.54
CA LEU A 30 -2.79 5.59 13.52
C LEU A 30 -2.67 6.78 12.56
N ALA A 31 -1.45 7.29 12.38
CA ALA A 31 -1.11 8.25 11.33
C ALA A 31 -0.11 7.61 10.38
N MET A 32 -0.30 7.76 9.07
CA MET A 32 0.62 7.19 8.07
C MET A 32 0.70 8.04 6.81
N MET A 33 1.85 7.98 6.13
CA MET A 33 2.11 8.62 4.84
C MET A 33 1.62 7.80 3.64
N PRO A 34 1.74 6.46 3.62
CA PRO A 34 1.12 5.65 2.57
C PRO A 34 -0.40 5.82 2.53
N HIS A 35 -0.95 5.67 1.33
CA HIS A 35 -2.38 5.82 1.05
C HIS A 35 -3.04 4.44 0.79
N PRO A 36 -3.31 3.62 1.82
CA PRO A 36 -3.92 2.30 1.63
C PRO A 36 -5.30 2.36 0.98
N GLU A 37 -6.03 3.46 1.14
CA GLU A 37 -7.31 3.70 0.48
C GLU A 37 -7.17 3.73 -1.06
N ARG A 38 -6.03 4.23 -1.57
CA ARG A 38 -5.74 4.22 -3.02
C ARG A 38 -5.37 2.84 -3.53
N ALA A 39 -5.11 1.88 -2.65
CA ALA A 39 -4.85 0.49 -3.00
C ALA A 39 -5.95 -0.45 -2.46
N ALA A 40 -7.14 0.09 -2.16
CA ALA A 40 -8.26 -0.68 -1.62
C ALA A 40 -8.85 -1.68 -2.62
N GLN A 41 -8.75 -1.38 -3.92
CA GLN A 41 -9.26 -2.24 -4.99
C GLN A 41 -8.11 -2.67 -5.90
N LEU A 42 -8.21 -3.88 -6.46
CA LEU A 42 -7.18 -4.42 -7.34
C LEU A 42 -6.91 -3.50 -8.53
N ARG A 43 -7.96 -2.92 -9.12
CA ARG A 43 -7.87 -1.95 -10.24
C ARG A 43 -6.86 -0.81 -10.04
N HIS A 44 -6.65 -0.36 -8.81
CA HIS A 44 -5.76 0.76 -8.49
C HIS A 44 -4.30 0.34 -8.20
N VAL A 45 -4.01 -0.96 -8.20
CA VAL A 45 -2.64 -1.46 -8.09
C VAL A 45 -1.91 -1.20 -9.42
N PRO A 46 -0.63 -0.77 -9.41
CA PRO A 46 0.16 -0.68 -10.64
C PRO A 46 0.38 -2.05 -11.29
N GLU A 47 0.18 -2.15 -12.60
CA GLU A 47 0.37 -3.40 -13.37
C GLU A 47 1.85 -3.83 -13.44
N ASP A 48 2.76 -2.88 -13.41
CA ASP A 48 4.22 -3.04 -13.47
C ASP A 48 4.86 -3.24 -12.09
N LEU A 49 4.07 -3.24 -11.01
CA LEU A 49 4.55 -3.51 -9.67
C LEU A 49 5.21 -4.91 -9.64
N PRO A 50 6.51 -5.04 -9.29
CA PRO A 50 7.23 -6.32 -9.27
C PRO A 50 6.86 -7.18 -8.05
N HIS A 51 5.56 -7.42 -7.86
CA HIS A 51 4.95 -8.14 -6.75
C HIS A 51 3.76 -8.98 -7.25
N ALA A 52 3.31 -9.93 -6.45
CA ALA A 52 2.14 -10.76 -6.78
C ALA A 52 0.88 -9.95 -7.09
N TRP A 53 0.73 -8.78 -6.46
CA TRP A 53 -0.39 -7.86 -6.68
C TRP A 53 -0.38 -7.22 -8.07
N GLY A 54 0.80 -6.82 -8.58
CA GLY A 54 0.94 -6.32 -9.95
C GLY A 54 0.63 -7.40 -10.98
N ARG A 55 1.13 -8.63 -10.77
CA ARG A 55 0.79 -9.79 -11.60
C ARG A 55 -0.71 -10.11 -11.59
N ALA A 56 -1.35 -10.07 -10.43
CA ALA A 56 -2.78 -10.29 -10.30
C ALA A 56 -3.59 -9.21 -11.04
N ARG A 57 -3.16 -7.95 -10.94
CA ARG A 57 -3.80 -6.83 -11.63
C ARG A 57 -3.62 -6.89 -13.15
N LEU A 58 -2.44 -7.29 -13.63
CA LEU A 58 -2.18 -7.51 -15.05
C LEU A 58 -3.02 -8.67 -15.60
N ALA A 59 -3.09 -9.79 -14.87
CA ALA A 59 -3.91 -10.94 -15.25
C ALA A 59 -5.42 -10.64 -15.27
N ALA A 60 -5.87 -9.64 -14.50
CA ALA A 60 -7.26 -9.18 -14.47
C ALA A 60 -7.61 -8.18 -15.59
N ALA A 61 -6.68 -7.82 -16.48
CA ALA A 61 -6.92 -6.83 -17.53
C ALA A 61 -8.13 -7.22 -18.41
N GLY A 62 -9.04 -6.26 -18.62
CA GLY A 62 -10.29 -6.47 -19.36
C GLY A 62 -11.41 -7.19 -18.60
N ASN A 63 -11.16 -7.68 -17.38
CA ASN A 63 -12.18 -8.29 -16.53
C ASN A 63 -12.57 -7.38 -15.36
N PHE A 64 -13.57 -6.52 -15.57
CA PHE A 64 -14.04 -5.57 -14.56
C PHE A 64 -14.46 -6.22 -13.24
N GLN A 65 -15.04 -7.42 -13.28
CA GLN A 65 -15.48 -8.11 -12.06
C GLN A 65 -14.29 -8.47 -11.16
N ILE A 66 -13.19 -8.94 -11.75
CA ILE A 66 -11.97 -9.26 -11.00
C ILE A 66 -11.27 -7.96 -10.55
N LEU A 67 -11.29 -6.91 -11.37
CA LEU A 67 -10.67 -5.63 -11.05
C LEU A 67 -11.29 -4.91 -9.83
N GLU A 68 -12.56 -5.17 -9.53
CA GLU A 68 -13.24 -4.67 -8.33
C GLU A 68 -12.92 -5.48 -7.05
N ALA A 69 -12.18 -6.59 -7.16
CA ALA A 69 -11.76 -7.37 -6.01
C ALA A 69 -10.88 -6.57 -5.04
N PRO A 70 -10.80 -6.97 -3.75
CA PRO A 70 -9.99 -6.28 -2.76
C PRO A 70 -8.51 -6.23 -3.13
N GLY A 71 -7.95 -5.01 -3.12
CA GLY A 71 -6.51 -4.78 -3.23
C GLY A 71 -5.81 -4.86 -1.87
N PRO A 72 -4.47 -4.71 -1.83
CA PRO A 72 -3.70 -4.85 -0.59
C PRO A 72 -4.13 -3.88 0.51
N GLY A 73 -4.54 -2.65 0.16
CA GLY A 73 -4.97 -1.65 1.12
C GLY A 73 -6.28 -1.99 1.84
N ALA A 74 -7.18 -2.75 1.19
CA ALA A 74 -8.42 -3.18 1.82
C ALA A 74 -8.18 -4.15 2.99
N PHE A 75 -7.09 -4.92 2.97
CA PHE A 75 -6.75 -5.81 4.09
C PHE A 75 -6.44 -5.00 5.36
N LEU A 76 -5.63 -3.95 5.25
CA LEU A 76 -5.34 -3.06 6.39
C LEU A 76 -6.62 -2.40 6.89
N LEU A 77 -7.41 -1.80 6.00
CA LEU A 77 -8.62 -1.07 6.37
C LEU A 77 -9.66 -1.99 7.05
N ARG A 78 -9.80 -3.23 6.59
CA ARG A 78 -10.67 -4.23 7.24
C ARG A 78 -10.22 -4.55 8.66
N ARG A 79 -8.91 -4.72 8.89
CA ARG A 79 -8.38 -4.95 10.26
C ARG A 79 -8.64 -3.77 11.19
N LEU A 80 -8.55 -2.54 10.68
CA LEU A 80 -8.87 -1.36 11.49
C LEU A 80 -10.33 -1.35 11.95
N VAL A 81 -11.25 -1.84 11.11
CA VAL A 81 -12.67 -1.95 11.47
C VAL A 81 -12.92 -3.09 12.47
N GLU A 82 -12.23 -4.22 12.34
CA GLU A 82 -12.36 -5.36 13.26
C GLU A 82 -11.86 -5.06 14.68
N MET A 83 -11.12 -3.97 14.88
CA MET A 83 -10.59 -3.54 16.18
C MET A 83 -11.52 -2.55 16.92
N CYS A 84 -12.64 -2.17 16.32
CA CYS A 84 -13.70 -1.37 16.94
C CYS A 84 -14.65 -2.25 17.75
#